data_AF-A0A3D4BNX4-F1
#
_entry.id   AF-A0A3D4BNX4-F1
#
_cell.length_a   1.000
_cell.length_b   1.000
_cell.length_c   1.000
_cell.angle_alpha   90.00
_cell.angle_beta   90.00
_cell.angle_gamma   90.00
#
_symmetry.space_group_name_H-M   'P 1'
#
loop_
_entity.id
_entity.type
_entity.pdbx_description
1 polymer ?
#
loop_
_entity_poly.entity_id
_entity_poly.type
_entity_poly.pdbx_seq_one_letter_code
_entity_poly.pdbx_strand_id
1 'polypeptide(L)'
;VSEQIDALEVMGVNPAAYLIMPKIIAMVFFNPLLITISMFLGILGGYFAAEFAGVLAPVDYLQGIQSSFNPFFITYALIKTVVFSFIIVTVSAYYGFYVKGGAIEVGINATKAVVSSSIAIIVANYILTQILLV
;
A
#
# COMPACT_ATOMS: atom_id res chain seq x y z
N VAL A 1 -12.00 1.68 25.57
CA VAL A 1 -11.95 1.11 24.20
C VAL A 1 -11.20 -0.24 24.17
N SER A 2 -10.21 -0.46 25.04
CA SER A 2 -9.53 -1.77 25.22
C SER A 2 -10.47 -2.91 25.67
N GLU A 3 -11.58 -2.60 26.35
CA GLU A 3 -12.51 -3.60 26.89
C GLU A 3 -13.13 -4.54 25.84
N GLN A 4 -13.16 -4.15 24.56
CA GLN A 4 -13.65 -5.02 23.49
C GLN A 4 -12.66 -6.14 23.13
N ILE A 5 -11.36 -5.87 23.25
CA ILE A 5 -10.30 -6.88 23.03
C ILE A 5 -10.32 -7.85 24.21
N ASP A 6 -10.42 -7.34 25.44
CA ASP A 6 -10.49 -8.15 26.66
C ASP A 6 -11.74 -9.05 26.64
N ALA A 7 -12.89 -8.55 26.16
CA ALA A 7 -14.10 -9.35 26.01
C ALA A 7 -13.92 -10.54 25.05
N LEU A 8 -13.19 -10.36 23.94
CA LEU A 8 -12.89 -11.46 23.01
C LEU A 8 -11.99 -12.52 23.66
N GLU A 9 -11.01 -12.11 24.47
CA GLU A 9 -10.16 -13.04 25.21
C GLU A 9 -10.94 -13.85 26.26
N VAL A 10 -11.87 -13.19 26.99
CA VAL A 10 -12.77 -13.88 27.94
C VAL A 10 -13.70 -14.88 27.24
N MET A 11 -14.10 -14.59 26.00
CA MET A 11 -14.87 -15.52 25.16
C MET A 11 -14.03 -16.67 24.58
N GLY A 12 -12.72 -16.73 24.87
CA GLY A 12 -11.81 -17.76 24.37
C GLY A 12 -11.42 -17.58 22.90
N VAL A 13 -11.70 -16.42 22.31
CA VAL A 13 -11.35 -16.10 20.92
C VAL A 13 -10.02 -15.37 20.89
N ASN A 14 -9.09 -15.77 20.01
CA ASN A 14 -7.85 -15.03 19.81
C ASN A 14 -8.15 -13.69 19.08
N PRO A 15 -8.04 -12.54 19.77
CA PRO A 15 -8.43 -11.25 19.20
C PRO A 15 -7.50 -10.81 18.08
N ALA A 16 -6.21 -11.16 18.12
CA ALA A 16 -5.27 -10.82 17.06
C ALA A 16 -5.62 -11.55 15.76
N ALA A 17 -5.89 -12.86 15.84
CA ALA A 17 -6.32 -13.63 14.67
C ALA A 17 -7.68 -13.15 14.14
N TYR A 18 -8.61 -12.82 15.02
CA TYR A 18 -9.97 -12.41 14.64
C TYR A 18 -10.03 -10.99 14.04
N LEU A 19 -9.25 -10.05 14.57
CA LEU A 19 -9.30 -8.63 14.16
C LEU A 19 -8.28 -8.28 13.08
N ILE A 20 -7.09 -8.86 13.12
CA ILE A 20 -5.95 -8.45 12.27
C ILE A 20 -5.90 -9.28 10.99
N MET A 21 -6.06 -10.61 11.08
CA MET A 21 -5.91 -11.50 9.92
C MET A 21 -6.85 -11.13 8.76
N PRO A 22 -8.16 -10.87 8.98
CA PRO A 22 -9.06 -10.50 7.88
C PRO A 22 -8.65 -9.18 7.21
N LYS A 23 -8.11 -8.23 7.98
CA LYS A 23 -7.65 -6.94 7.45
C LYS A 23 -6.40 -7.09 6.60
N ILE A 24 -5.46 -7.94 7.00
CA ILE A 24 -4.26 -8.24 6.22
C ILE A 24 -4.67 -8.86 4.87
N ILE A 25 -5.51 -9.90 4.89
CA ILE A 25 -5.96 -10.58 3.67
C ILE A 25 -6.69 -9.61 2.75
N ALA A 26 -7.63 -8.83 3.28
CA ALA A 26 -8.37 -7.84 2.50
C ALA A 26 -7.43 -6.83 1.83
N MET A 27 -6.53 -6.21 2.59
CA MET A 27 -5.65 -5.18 2.06
C MET A 27 -4.61 -5.71 1.09
N VAL A 28 -4.05 -6.89 1.33
CA VAL A 28 -3.09 -7.52 0.42
C VAL A 28 -3.76 -7.86 -0.92
N PHE A 29 -5.04 -8.23 -0.91
CA PHE A 29 -5.77 -8.57 -2.13
C PHE A 29 -6.31 -7.33 -2.88
N PHE A 30 -6.80 -6.31 -2.17
CA PHE A 30 -7.41 -5.12 -2.78
C PHE A 30 -6.38 -4.12 -3.32
N ASN A 31 -5.21 -3.99 -2.69
CA ASN A 31 -4.22 -2.99 -3.13
C ASN A 31 -3.62 -3.24 -4.54
N PRO A 32 -3.35 -4.49 -4.97
CA PRO A 32 -2.98 -4.79 -6.36
C PRO A 32 -4.00 -4.31 -7.40
N LEU A 33 -5.29 -4.36 -7.06
CA LEU A 33 -6.34 -3.81 -7.93
C LEU A 33 -6.26 -2.27 -7.98
N LEU A 34 -6.08 -1.63 -6.83
CA LEU A 34 -5.96 -0.17 -6.73
C LEU A 34 -4.74 0.37 -7.49
N ILE A 35 -3.58 -0.29 -7.39
CA ILE A 35 -2.38 0.16 -8.12
C ILE A 35 -2.57 0.01 -9.64
N THR A 36 -3.29 -1.02 -10.10
CA THR A 36 -3.58 -1.21 -11.53
C THR A 36 -4.42 -0.06 -12.06
N ILE A 37 -5.46 0.35 -11.32
CA ILE A 37 -6.29 1.52 -11.66
C ILE A 37 -5.43 2.79 -11.64
N SER A 38 -4.57 2.96 -10.63
CA SER A 38 -3.69 4.11 -10.51
C SER A 38 -2.71 4.23 -11.68
N MET A 39 -2.12 3.11 -12.15
CA MET A 39 -1.25 3.10 -13.32
C MET A 39 -2.01 3.50 -14.59
N PHE A 40 -3.22 2.98 -14.80
CA PHE A 40 -4.05 3.34 -15.94
C PHE A 40 -4.43 4.83 -15.95
N LEU A 41 -4.88 5.34 -14.80
CA LEU A 41 -5.17 6.77 -14.64
C LEU A 41 -3.93 7.64 -14.79
N GLY A 42 -2.76 7.16 -14.38
CA GLY A 42 -1.48 7.85 -14.59
C GLY A 42 -1.14 8.01 -16.08
N ILE A 43 -1.31 6.95 -16.87
CA ILE A 43 -1.09 6.99 -18.33
C ILE A 43 -2.08 7.94 -19.01
N LEU A 44 -3.37 7.88 -18.63
CA LEU A 44 -4.40 8.79 -19.14
C LEU A 44 -4.15 10.24 -18.73
N GLY A 45 -3.75 10.48 -17.47
CA GLY A 45 -3.41 11.80 -16.98
C GLY A 45 -2.24 12.41 -17.74
N GLY A 46 -1.20 11.61 -18.03
CA GLY A 46 -0.08 12.01 -18.87
C GLY A 46 -0.50 12.34 -20.32
N TYR A 47 -1.44 11.57 -20.88
CA TYR A 47 -1.99 11.82 -22.22
C TYR A 47 -2.67 13.19 -22.29
N PHE A 48 -3.61 13.46 -21.39
CA PHE A 48 -4.32 14.75 -21.36
C PHE A 48 -3.37 15.90 -21.07
N ALA A 49 -2.42 15.72 -20.15
CA ALA A 49 -1.43 16.75 -19.84
C ALA A 49 -0.56 17.10 -21.06
N ALA A 50 -0.13 16.10 -21.84
CA ALA A 50 0.66 16.32 -23.06
C ALA A 50 -0.15 17.05 -24.15
N GLU A 51 -1.43 16.69 -24.31
CA GLU A 51 -2.34 17.31 -25.27
C GLU A 51 -2.63 18.77 -24.90
N PHE A 52 -3.00 19.05 -23.65
CA PHE A 52 -3.31 20.41 -23.19
C PHE A 52 -2.10 21.34 -23.16
N ALA A 53 -0.91 20.80 -22.87
CA ALA A 53 0.33 21.57 -22.89
C ALA A 53 0.85 21.82 -24.32
N GLY A 54 0.30 21.14 -25.34
CA GLY A 54 0.71 21.27 -26.74
C GLY A 54 2.14 20.81 -27.02
N VAL A 55 2.72 19.98 -26.15
CA VAL A 55 4.13 19.58 -26.21
C VAL A 55 4.36 18.47 -27.23
N LEU A 56 3.37 17.60 -27.44
CA LEU A 56 3.50 16.41 -28.27
C LEU A 56 2.16 16.07 -28.94
N ALA A 57 2.20 15.53 -30.16
CA ALA A 57 1.00 15.00 -30.79
C ALA A 57 0.50 13.74 -30.03
N PRO A 58 -0.82 13.55 -29.89
CA PRO A 58 -1.39 12.37 -29.22
C PRO A 58 -0.88 11.02 -29.75
N VAL A 59 -0.62 10.94 -31.05
CA VAL A 59 -0.12 9.74 -31.73
C VAL A 59 1.30 9.40 -31.28
N ASP A 60 2.17 10.41 -31.19
CA ASP A 60 3.56 10.23 -30.78
C ASP A 60 3.67 9.80 -29.31
N TYR A 61 2.76 10.29 -28.45
CA TYR A 61 2.66 9.86 -27.05
C TYR A 61 2.37 8.35 -26.95
N LEU A 62 1.33 7.89 -27.67
CA LEU A 62 0.92 6.48 -27.66
C LEU A 62 2.01 5.58 -28.22
N GLN A 63 2.66 5.98 -29.32
CA GLN A 63 3.74 5.23 -29.94
C GLN A 63 4.99 5.17 -29.04
N GLY A 64 5.31 6.26 -28.34
CA GLY A 64 6.42 6.32 -27.38
C GLY A 64 6.23 5.37 -26.20
N ILE A 65 5.02 5.35 -25.61
CA ILE A 65 4.71 4.43 -24.51
C ILE A 65 4.77 2.98 -24.98
N GLN A 66 4.15 2.65 -26.12
CA GLN A 66 4.12 1.27 -26.61
C GLN A 66 5.51 0.74 -26.98
N SER A 67 6.36 1.57 -27.59
CA SER A 67 7.71 1.17 -28.01
C SER A 67 8.67 0.92 -26.83
N SER A 68 8.51 1.66 -25.73
CA SER A 68 9.33 1.51 -24.52
C SER A 68 8.72 0.57 -23.48
N PHE A 69 7.55 0.01 -23.76
CA PHE A 69 6.81 -0.78 -22.78
C PHE A 69 7.46 -2.15 -22.55
N ASN A 70 7.88 -2.40 -21.31
CA ASN A 70 8.27 -3.71 -20.86
C ASN A 70 7.17 -4.29 -19.94
N PRO A 71 6.53 -5.43 -20.30
CA PRO A 71 5.53 -6.09 -19.47
C PRO A 71 6.01 -6.42 -18.05
N PHE A 72 7.32 -6.64 -17.88
CA PHE A 72 7.92 -6.92 -16.58
C PHE A 72 7.67 -5.80 -15.55
N PHE A 73 7.55 -4.55 -15.98
CA PHE A 73 7.29 -3.43 -15.07
C PHE A 73 5.93 -3.54 -14.38
N ILE A 74 4.93 -4.16 -15.02
CA ILE A 74 3.63 -4.42 -14.37
C ILE A 74 3.79 -5.45 -13.27
N THR A 75 4.42 -6.59 -13.57
CA THR A 75 4.64 -7.66 -12.58
C THR A 75 5.48 -7.15 -11.41
N TYR A 76 6.52 -6.38 -11.69
CA TYR A 76 7.37 -5.71 -10.70
C TYR A 76 6.56 -4.78 -9.78
N ALA A 77 5.69 -3.94 -10.35
CA ALA A 77 4.84 -3.05 -9.57
C ALA A 77 3.88 -3.82 -8.67
N LEU A 78 3.22 -4.86 -9.20
CA LEU A 78 2.29 -5.70 -8.44
C LEU A 78 2.95 -6.41 -7.25
N ILE A 79 4.13 -7.00 -7.45
CA ILE A 79 4.90 -7.66 -6.38
C ILE A 79 5.24 -6.65 -5.27
N LYS A 80 5.73 -5.46 -5.64
CA LYS A 80 6.04 -4.41 -4.66
C LYS A 80 4.82 -3.97 -3.88
N THR A 81 3.69 -3.76 -4.56
CA THR A 81 2.45 -3.34 -3.90
C THR A 81 2.00 -4.36 -2.87
N VAL A 82 2.04 -5.66 -3.17
CA VAL A 82 1.69 -6.72 -2.20
C VAL A 82 2.54 -6.61 -0.93
N VAL A 83 3.86 -6.44 -1.08
CA VAL A 83 4.78 -6.33 0.06
C VAL A 83 4.52 -5.05 0.86
N PHE A 84 4.33 -3.91 0.20
CA PHE A 84 4.05 -2.64 0.86
C PHE A 84 2.72 -2.67 1.62
N SER A 85 1.68 -3.24 1.02
CA SER A 85 0.37 -3.40 1.66
C SER A 85 0.45 -4.27 2.90
N PHE A 86 1.22 -5.37 2.85
CA PHE A 86 1.46 -6.20 4.01
C PHE A 86 2.16 -5.42 5.14
N ILE A 87 3.23 -4.68 4.82
CA ILE A 87 3.96 -3.86 5.80
C ILE A 87 3.04 -2.82 6.44
N ILE A 88 2.29 -2.06 5.65
CA ILE A 88 1.40 -0.99 6.13
C ILE A 88 0.41 -1.55 7.14
N VAL A 89 -0.24 -2.66 6.80
CA VAL A 89 -1.32 -3.21 7.63
C VAL A 89 -0.79 -3.86 8.89
N THR A 90 0.29 -4.63 8.78
CA THR A 90 0.88 -5.29 9.97
C THR A 90 1.43 -4.27 10.95
N VAL A 91 2.13 -3.24 10.47
CA VAL A 91 2.65 -2.17 11.33
C VAL A 91 1.49 -1.37 11.95
N SER A 92 0.49 -0.98 11.14
CA SER A 92 -0.66 -0.23 11.66
C SER A 92 -1.49 -1.03 12.66
N ALA A 93 -1.66 -2.33 12.41
CA ALA A 93 -2.34 -3.24 13.33
C ALA A 93 -1.57 -3.40 14.64
N TYR A 94 -0.23 -3.47 14.59
CA TYR A 94 0.60 -3.54 15.79
C TYR A 94 0.40 -2.32 16.70
N TYR A 95 0.56 -1.10 16.17
CA TYR A 95 0.38 0.12 16.96
C TYR A 95 -1.08 0.31 17.42
N GLY A 96 -2.05 -0.16 16.63
CA GLY A 96 -3.47 -0.11 17.00
C GLY A 96 -3.89 -1.17 18.01
N PHE A 97 -3.25 -2.34 18.03
CA PHE A 97 -3.60 -3.44 18.94
C PHE A 97 -3.00 -3.22 20.34
N TYR A 98 -1.79 -2.67 20.42
CA TYR A 98 -1.10 -2.45 21.70
C TYR A 98 -1.32 -1.06 22.31
N VAL A 99 -2.16 -0.21 21.70
CA VAL A 99 -2.47 1.10 22.27
C VAL A 99 -3.23 0.95 23.60
N LYS A 100 -2.77 1.66 24.62
CA LYS A 100 -3.43 1.78 25.92
C LYS A 100 -3.63 3.25 26.22
N GLY A 101 -4.81 3.63 26.69
CA GLY A 101 -5.16 5.02 27.00
C GLY A 101 -6.49 5.46 26.39
N GLY A 102 -6.69 6.76 26.34
CA GLY A 102 -7.86 7.43 25.76
C GLY A 102 -7.65 7.80 24.30
N ALA A 103 -8.46 8.74 23.82
CA ALA A 103 -8.46 9.17 22.42
C ALA A 103 -7.14 9.82 21.98
N ILE A 104 -6.41 10.45 22.90
CA ILE A 104 -5.13 11.13 22.61
C ILE A 104 -4.05 10.11 22.28
N GLU A 105 -3.94 9.04 23.06
CA GLU A 105 -2.96 7.97 22.88
C GLU A 105 -3.20 7.21 21.56
N VAL A 106 -4.46 7.08 21.15
CA VAL A 106 -4.82 6.52 19.83
C VAL A 106 -4.28 7.40 18.70
N GLY A 107 -4.46 8.72 18.78
CA GLY A 107 -3.92 9.65 17.78
C GLY A 107 -2.38 9.60 17.70
N ILE A 108 -1.70 9.60 18.85
CA ILE A 108 -0.23 9.53 18.91
C ILE A 108 0.28 8.22 18.30
N ASN A 109 -0.35 7.08 18.61
CA ASN A 109 0.06 5.79 18.07
C ASN A 109 -0.25 5.67 16.57
N ALA A 110 -1.34 6.28 16.08
CA ALA A 110 -1.61 6.35 14.65
C ALA A 110 -0.51 7.10 13.90
N THR A 111 -0.05 8.25 14.42
CA THR A 111 1.08 8.99 13.83
C THR A 111 2.37 8.16 13.85
N LYS A 112 2.67 7.47 14.96
CA LYS A 112 3.83 6.56 15.05
C LYS A 112 3.74 5.43 14.03
N ALA A 113 2.55 4.87 13.80
CA ALA A 113 2.33 3.83 12.82
C ALA A 113 2.64 4.31 11.39
N VAL A 114 2.17 5.50 11.02
CA VAL A 114 2.43 6.09 9.69
C VAL A 114 3.92 6.33 9.48
N VAL A 115 4.61 6.90 10.47
CA VAL A 115 6.06 7.16 10.37
C VAL A 115 6.84 5.85 10.27
N SER A 116 6.54 4.88 11.13
CA SER A 116 7.22 3.57 11.16
C SER A 116 6.99 2.79 9.86
N SER A 117 5.75 2.74 9.37
CA SER A 117 5.43 2.09 8.10
C SER A 117 6.10 2.77 6.92
N SER A 118 6.16 4.11 6.89
CA SER A 118 6.85 4.85 5.82
C SER A 118 8.33 4.51 5.74
N ILE A 119 9.03 4.45 6.89
CA ILE A 119 10.45 4.07 6.94
C ILE A 119 10.63 2.62 6.48
N ALA A 120 9.79 1.70 6.96
CA ALA A 120 9.83 0.29 6.55
C ALA A 120 9.61 0.11 5.04
N ILE A 121 8.69 0.87 4.44
CA ILE A 121 8.45 0.86 2.99
C ILE A 121 9.68 1.35 2.23
N ILE A 122 10.36 2.41 2.68
CA ILE A 122 11.58 2.92 2.01
C ILE A 122 12.66 1.84 2.00
N VAL A 123 12.91 1.20 3.13
CA VAL A 123 13.89 0.10 3.23
C VAL A 123 13.50 -1.08 2.36
N ALA A 124 12.23 -1.53 2.45
CA ALA A 124 11.73 -2.62 1.62
C ALA A 124 11.79 -2.28 0.13
N ASN A 125 11.53 -1.02 -0.25
CA ASN A 125 11.63 -0.56 -1.62
C ASN A 125 13.06 -0.69 -2.16
N TYR A 126 14.06 -0.28 -1.38
CA TYR A 126 15.46 -0.43 -1.78
C TYR A 126 15.80 -1.92 -2.01
N ILE A 127 15.49 -2.78 -1.04
CA ILE A 127 15.77 -4.23 -1.11
C ILE A 127 15.07 -4.86 -2.33
N LEU A 128 13.77 -4.60 -2.51
CA LEU A 128 13.00 -5.17 -3.63
C LEU A 128 13.49 -4.67 -4.99
N THR A 129 13.96 -3.43 -5.09
CA THR A 129 14.54 -2.91 -6.34
C THR A 129 15.83 -3.63 -6.69
N GLN A 130 16.71 -3.82 -5.71
CA GLN A 130 17.99 -4.53 -5.88
C GLN A 130 17.83 -6.00 -6.25
N ILE A 131 16.72 -6.65 -5.86
CA ILE A 131 16.48 -8.06 -6.16
C ILE A 131 15.79 -8.26 -7.50
N LEU A 132 14.87 -7.36 -7.88
CA LEU A 132 13.99 -7.57 -9.03
C LEU A 132 14.44 -6.86 -10.31
N LEU A 133 15.16 -5.75 -10.21
CA LEU A 133 15.42 -4.85 -11.33
C LEU A 133 16.92 -4.67 -11.62
N VAL A 134 17.76 -4.82 -10.59
CA VAL A 134 19.22 -4.95 -10.74
C VAL A 134 19.56 -6.40 -11.05
#